data_AF-A0A965PFK0-F1
#
_entry.id   AF-A0A965PFK0-F1
#
_cell.length_a   1.000
_cell.length_b   1.000
_cell.length_c   1.000
_cell.angle_alpha   90.00
_cell.angle_beta   90.00
_cell.angle_gamma   90.00
#
_symmetry.space_group_name_H-M   'P 1'
#
loop_
_entity.id
_entity.type
_entity.pdbx_description
1 polymer ?
#
loop_
_entity_poly.entity_id
_entity_poly.type
_entity_poly.pdbx_seq_one_letter_code
_entity_poly.pdbx_strand_id
1 'polypeptide(L)'
;MADFAPAYEAMIRNEGGYVLHDVPGDRGGQTYAGIARNMNPRWPGWALIDRGQDVPAQLVREFYKSQYWDPIQGDRIISQVIAQTIFDFHVNAGAVARKLAQLVVGATPDGAIGDKTLAA
;
A
#
# COMPACT_ATOMS: atom_id res chain seq x y z
N MET A 1 18.60 -6.34 0.69
CA MET A 1 17.21 -6.20 1.15
C MET A 1 16.39 -5.56 0.06
N ALA A 2 15.09 -5.79 0.03
CA ALA A 2 14.21 -5.22 -0.98
C ALA A 2 14.11 -3.69 -0.83
N ASP A 3 13.91 -3.01 -1.96
CA ASP A 3 13.76 -1.56 -2.06
C ASP A 3 12.30 -1.22 -2.39
N PHE A 4 11.75 -0.27 -1.63
CA PHE A 4 10.41 0.25 -1.80
C PHE A 4 10.23 0.99 -3.14
N ALA A 5 11.21 1.78 -3.58
CA ALA A 5 11.04 2.64 -4.75
C ALA A 5 10.63 1.85 -6.01
N PRO A 6 11.36 0.81 -6.45
CA PRO A 6 10.95 0.04 -7.62
C PRO A 6 9.67 -0.77 -7.40
N ALA A 7 9.36 -1.18 -6.17
CA ALA A 7 8.09 -1.83 -5.84
C ALA A 7 6.89 -0.89 -6.02
N TYR A 8 7.00 0.32 -5.47
CA TYR A 8 5.99 1.36 -5.60
C TYR A 8 5.76 1.74 -7.07
N GLU A 9 6.82 1.94 -7.86
CA GLU A 9 6.66 2.30 -9.27
C GLU A 9 5.92 1.23 -10.07
N ALA A 10 6.14 -0.06 -9.76
CA ALA A 10 5.40 -1.14 -10.39
C ALA A 10 3.92 -1.14 -9.97
N MET A 11 3.68 -1.06 -8.66
CA MET A 11 2.35 -1.08 -8.07
C MET A 11 1.49 0.10 -8.55
N ILE A 12 2.00 1.33 -8.50
CA ILE A 12 1.20 2.53 -8.82
C ILE A 12 0.79 2.58 -10.29
N ARG A 13 1.55 1.95 -11.19
CA ARG A 13 1.15 1.77 -12.60
C ARG A 13 -0.03 0.82 -12.73
N ASN A 14 -0.05 -0.26 -11.94
CA ASN A 14 -1.16 -1.21 -11.93
C ASN A 14 -2.42 -0.59 -11.31
N GLU A 15 -2.25 0.28 -10.32
CA GLU A 15 -3.33 0.99 -9.62
C GLU A 15 -4.00 2.09 -10.47
N GLY A 16 -3.44 2.41 -11.64
CA GLY A 16 -3.99 3.43 -12.55
C GLY A 16 -3.36 4.83 -12.42
N GLY A 17 -2.34 4.98 -11.57
CA GLY A 17 -1.54 6.21 -11.47
C GLY A 17 -2.22 7.35 -10.71
N TYR A 18 -1.75 8.58 -10.93
CA TYR A 18 -2.17 9.78 -10.19
C TYR A 18 -3.45 10.40 -10.74
N VAL A 19 -4.56 9.65 -10.68
CA VAL A 19 -5.85 10.06 -11.25
C VAL A 19 -6.90 10.19 -10.14
N LEU A 20 -7.71 11.25 -10.22
CA LEU A 20 -8.92 11.42 -9.41
C LEU A 20 -10.09 10.72 -10.10
N HIS A 21 -10.70 9.76 -9.40
CA HIS A 21 -11.93 9.10 -9.79
C HIS A 21 -13.05 9.48 -8.83
N ASP A 22 -14.22 9.73 -9.39
CA ASP A 22 -15.46 9.95 -8.64
C ASP A 22 -16.54 9.07 -9.30
N VAL A 23 -16.80 7.92 -8.69
CA VAL A 23 -17.71 6.91 -9.23
C VAL A 23 -19.03 6.98 -8.45
N PRO A 24 -20.15 7.33 -9.11
CA PRO A 24 -21.45 7.39 -8.44
C PRO A 24 -21.80 6.07 -7.75
N GLY A 25 -22.14 6.14 -6.47
CA GLY A 25 -22.50 4.96 -5.66
C GLY A 25 -21.31 4.21 -5.06
N ASP A 26 -20.07 4.64 -5.32
CA ASP A 26 -18.90 4.08 -4.64
C ASP A 26 -18.89 4.47 -3.15
N ARG A 27 -18.79 3.46 -2.29
CA ARG A 27 -18.69 3.62 -0.84
C ARG A 27 -17.38 4.31 -0.43
N GLY A 28 -16.33 4.22 -1.26
CA GLY A 28 -15.06 4.91 -1.06
C GLY A 28 -15.14 6.42 -1.28
N GLY A 29 -16.17 6.89 -2.00
CA GLY A 29 -16.26 8.27 -2.46
C GLY A 29 -15.19 8.58 -3.50
N GLN A 30 -14.74 9.83 -3.54
CA GLN A 30 -13.63 10.23 -4.39
C GLN A 30 -12.37 9.40 -4.07
N THR A 31 -11.67 8.95 -5.11
CA THR A 31 -10.45 8.16 -4.99
C THR A 31 -9.35 8.80 -5.83
N TYR A 32 -8.25 9.18 -5.20
CA TYR A 32 -7.09 9.74 -5.90
C TYR A 32 -5.90 8.80 -5.75
N ALA A 33 -5.36 8.33 -6.86
CA ALA A 33 -4.21 7.41 -6.87
C ALA A 33 -4.38 6.19 -5.95
N GLY A 34 -5.56 5.54 -6.02
CA GLY A 34 -5.94 4.41 -5.16
C GLY A 34 -6.32 4.79 -3.71
N ILE A 35 -6.13 6.04 -3.29
CA ILE A 35 -6.46 6.52 -1.95
C ILE A 35 -7.92 6.98 -1.94
N ALA A 36 -8.80 6.21 -1.30
CA ALA A 36 -10.23 6.53 -1.17
C ALA A 36 -10.51 7.50 -0.02
N ARG A 37 -11.35 8.52 -0.25
CA ARG A 37 -11.61 9.63 0.68
C ARG A 37 -12.31 9.19 1.95
N ASN A 38 -13.32 8.33 1.83
CA ASN A 38 -14.08 7.88 2.98
C ASN A 38 -13.27 6.95 3.89
N MET A 39 -12.30 6.22 3.33
CA MET A 39 -11.41 5.35 4.09
C MET A 39 -10.22 6.11 4.69
N ASN A 40 -9.77 7.17 4.00
CA ASN A 40 -8.60 7.97 4.38
C ASN A 40 -8.94 9.46 4.51
N PRO A 41 -9.94 9.85 5.33
CA PRO A 41 -10.45 11.23 5.36
C PRO A 41 -9.43 12.25 5.87
N ARG A 42 -8.39 11.78 6.57
CA ARG A 42 -7.32 12.61 7.13
C ARG A 42 -6.08 12.68 6.24
N TRP A 43 -6.09 12.03 5.07
CA TRP A 43 -4.95 12.12 4.16
C TRP A 43 -4.81 13.55 3.64
N PRO A 44 -3.65 14.21 3.80
CA PRO A 44 -3.46 15.63 3.46
C PRO A 44 -3.70 15.96 1.98
N GLY A 45 -3.63 14.97 1.08
CA GLY A 45 -3.92 15.18 -0.34
C GLY A 45 -5.34 15.68 -0.61
N TRP A 46 -6.32 15.32 0.23
CA TRP A 46 -7.69 15.82 0.09
C TRP A 46 -7.79 17.33 0.23
N ALA A 47 -7.06 17.93 1.16
CA ALA A 47 -7.06 19.37 1.34
C ALA A 47 -6.45 20.12 0.14
N LEU A 48 -5.54 19.48 -0.61
CA LEU A 48 -4.99 20.03 -1.86
C LEU A 48 -6.03 19.91 -2.99
N ILE A 49 -6.64 18.74 -3.14
CA ILE A 49 -7.68 18.48 -4.15
C ILE A 49 -8.87 19.44 -3.96
N ASP A 50 -9.33 19.63 -2.72
CA ASP A 50 -10.44 20.54 -2.39
C ASP A 50 -10.12 22.01 -2.74
N ARG A 51 -8.84 22.37 -2.71
CA ARG A 51 -8.35 23.70 -3.13
C ARG A 51 -8.05 23.79 -4.62
N GLY A 52 -8.27 22.71 -5.39
CA GLY A 52 -7.91 22.64 -6.80
C GLY A 52 -6.40 22.68 -7.06
N GLN A 53 -5.59 22.23 -6.08
CA GLN A 53 -4.13 22.19 -6.17
C GLN A 53 -3.65 20.79 -6.55
N ASP A 54 -2.52 20.73 -7.25
CA ASP A 54 -1.86 19.47 -7.57
C ASP A 54 -1.37 18.76 -6.30
N VAL A 55 -1.54 17.44 -6.26
CA VAL A 55 -1.03 16.61 -5.17
C VAL A 55 0.41 16.18 -5.49
N PRO A 56 1.40 16.50 -4.64
CA PRO A 56 2.76 16.02 -4.85
C PRO A 56 2.83 14.50 -4.88
N ALA A 57 3.52 13.93 -5.87
CA ALA A 57 3.72 12.48 -6.00
C ALA A 57 4.33 11.85 -4.73
N GLN A 58 5.19 12.61 -4.04
CA GLN A 58 5.81 12.20 -2.79
C GLN A 58 4.77 11.92 -1.68
N LEU A 59 3.66 12.66 -1.65
CA LEU A 59 2.62 12.49 -0.64
C LEU A 59 1.86 11.16 -0.78
N VAL A 60 1.66 10.72 -2.03
CA VAL A 60 1.09 9.41 -2.35
C VAL A 60 2.12 8.32 -2.03
N ARG A 61 3.39 8.52 -2.41
CA ARG A 61 4.49 7.58 -2.12
C ARG A 61 4.63 7.31 -0.61
N GLU A 62 4.58 8.35 0.23
CA GLU A 62 4.66 8.24 1.69
C GLU A 62 3.45 7.53 2.30
N PHE A 63 2.26 7.76 1.74
CA PHE A 63 1.06 7.01 2.12
C PHE A 63 1.27 5.51 1.88
N TYR A 64 1.69 5.12 0.67
CA TYR A 64 1.90 3.71 0.36
C TYR A 64 3.04 3.07 1.15
N LYS A 65 4.12 3.82 1.42
CA LYS A 65 5.20 3.32 2.27
C LYS A 65 4.68 2.99 3.67
N SER A 66 4.06 3.97 4.32
CA SER A 66 3.63 3.84 5.70
C SER A 66 2.47 2.85 5.90
N GLN A 67 1.51 2.80 4.97
CA GLN A 67 0.30 1.99 5.12
C GLN A 67 0.46 0.54 4.63
N TYR A 68 1.38 0.29 3.70
CA TYR A 68 1.44 -1.02 3.02
C TYR A 68 2.84 -1.65 3.01
N TRP A 69 3.91 -0.88 2.75
CA TRP A 69 5.27 -1.41 2.71
C TRP A 69 5.87 -1.66 4.10
N ASP A 70 5.79 -0.67 4.98
CA ASP A 70 6.37 -0.75 6.33
C ASP A 70 5.69 -1.84 7.19
N PRO A 71 4.36 -2.06 7.11
CA PRO A 71 3.70 -3.15 7.85
C PRO A 71 4.10 -4.56 7.42
N ILE A 72 4.70 -4.73 6.24
CA ILE A 72 5.28 -6.02 5.82
C ILE A 72 6.78 -6.09 6.10
N GLN A 73 7.36 -5.06 6.71
CA GLN A 73 8.79 -4.88 6.88
C GLN A 73 9.55 -5.10 5.57
N GLY A 74 9.06 -4.54 4.46
CA GLY A 74 9.58 -4.83 3.13
C GLY A 74 11.09 -4.60 3.00
N ASP A 75 11.61 -3.57 3.68
CA ASP A 75 13.05 -3.24 3.74
C ASP A 75 13.91 -4.32 4.45
N ARG A 76 13.29 -5.35 5.05
CA ARG A 76 13.95 -6.49 5.70
C ARG A 76 13.75 -7.81 4.96
N ILE A 77 12.91 -7.84 3.93
CA ILE A 77 12.74 -9.02 3.08
C ILE A 77 13.92 -9.07 2.10
N ILE A 78 14.62 -10.21 2.04
CA ILE A 78 15.81 -10.35 1.19
C ILE A 78 15.44 -10.32 -0.29
N SER A 79 14.35 -11.02 -0.66
CA SER A 79 13.90 -11.14 -2.05
C SER A 79 13.00 -9.97 -2.46
N GLN A 80 13.45 -9.19 -3.44
CA GLN A 80 12.67 -8.10 -4.03
C GLN A 80 11.32 -8.58 -4.58
N VAL A 81 11.31 -9.73 -5.28
CA VAL A 81 10.11 -10.28 -5.93
C VAL A 81 9.08 -10.70 -4.89
N ILE A 82 9.51 -11.30 -3.78
CA ILE A 82 8.62 -11.67 -2.68
C ILE A 82 8.06 -10.41 -2.01
N ALA A 83 8.91 -9.43 -1.71
CA ALA A 83 8.48 -8.18 -1.10
C ALA A 83 7.45 -7.44 -1.97
N GLN A 84 7.70 -7.35 -3.28
CA GLN A 84 6.77 -6.76 -4.26
C GLN A 84 5.43 -7.51 -4.31
N THR A 85 5.47 -8.84 -4.35
CA THR A 85 4.26 -9.66 -4.43
C THR A 85 3.38 -9.48 -3.18
N ILE A 86 4.00 -9.50 -2.00
CA ILE A 86 3.29 -9.28 -0.73
C ILE A 86 2.76 -7.84 -0.66
N PHE A 87 3.55 -6.85 -1.11
CA PHE A 87 3.16 -5.45 -1.13
C PHE A 87 1.94 -5.21 -2.03
N ASP A 88 1.98 -5.62 -3.30
CA ASP A 88 0.88 -5.47 -4.26
C ASP A 88 -0.39 -6.15 -3.76
N PHE A 89 -0.25 -7.35 -3.17
CA PHE A 89 -1.39 -8.05 -2.61
C PHE A 89 -1.94 -7.36 -1.36
N HIS A 90 -1.09 -6.81 -0.49
CA HIS A 90 -1.51 -6.07 0.70
C HIS A 90 -2.24 -4.77 0.32
N VAL A 91 -1.80 -4.05 -0.72
CA VAL A 91 -2.54 -2.89 -1.24
C VAL A 91 -4.01 -3.24 -1.51
N ASN A 92 -4.27 -4.41 -2.09
CA ASN A 92 -5.61 -4.86 -2.48
C ASN A 92 -6.39 -5.55 -1.34
N ALA A 93 -5.71 -6.37 -0.52
CA ALA A 93 -6.35 -7.28 0.43
C ALA A 93 -6.11 -6.93 1.91
N GLY A 94 -5.35 -5.86 2.18
CA GLY A 94 -5.03 -5.41 3.52
C GLY A 94 -4.39 -6.49 4.39
N ALA A 95 -4.85 -6.61 5.63
CA ALA A 95 -4.29 -7.55 6.61
C ALA A 95 -4.36 -9.03 6.18
N VAL A 96 -5.27 -9.40 5.26
CA VAL A 96 -5.38 -10.77 4.75
C VAL A 96 -4.09 -11.17 4.01
N ALA A 97 -3.51 -10.28 3.22
CA ALA A 97 -2.27 -10.55 2.49
C ALA A 97 -1.12 -10.94 3.44
N ARG A 98 -0.97 -10.21 4.55
CA ARG A 98 0.08 -10.47 5.55
C ARG A 98 -0.10 -11.82 6.25
N LYS A 99 -1.34 -12.15 6.60
CA LYS A 99 -1.67 -13.44 7.23
C LYS A 99 -1.43 -14.61 6.29
N LEU A 100 -1.78 -14.47 5.01
CA LEU A 100 -1.52 -15.49 4.00
C LEU A 100 -0.01 -15.67 3.77
N ALA A 101 0.76 -14.57 3.71
CA ALA A 101 2.22 -14.65 3.64
C ALA A 101 2.83 -15.41 4.83
N GLN A 102 2.35 -15.17 6.05
CA GLN A 102 2.75 -15.91 7.25
C GLN A 102 2.44 -17.41 7.15
N LEU A 103 1.25 -17.77 6.65
CA LEU A 103 0.90 -19.18 6.43
C LEU A 103 1.85 -19.88 5.46
N VAL A 104 2.26 -19.19 4.38
CA VAL A 104 3.17 -19.75 3.36
C VAL A 104 4.52 -20.12 3.95
N VAL A 105 5.05 -19.30 4.86
CA VAL A 105 6.34 -19.56 5.54
C VAL A 105 6.17 -20.38 6.84
N GLY A 106 4.96 -20.84 7.16
CA GLY A 106 4.70 -21.63 8.37
C GLY A 106 4.76 -20.83 9.68
N ALA A 107 4.67 -19.50 9.62
CA ALA A 107 4.59 -18.64 10.79
C ALA A 107 3.15 -18.51 11.30
N THR A 108 2.98 -18.08 12.56
CA THR A 108 1.66 -17.76 13.12
C THR A 108 0.99 -16.63 12.31
N PRO A 109 -0.24 -16.81 11.79
CA PRO A 109 -0.92 -15.84 10.92
C PRO A 109 -1.63 -14.73 11.72
N ASP A 110 -0.88 -14.00 12.55
CA ASP A 110 -1.39 -12.88 13.36
C ASP A 110 -1.51 -11.56 12.58
N GLY A 111 -0.91 -11.48 11.39
CA GLY A 111 -0.87 -10.31 10.52
C GLY A 111 0.19 -9.27 10.91
N ALA A 112 1.02 -9.55 11.91
CA ALA A 112 2.18 -8.75 12.27
C ALA A 112 3.45 -9.42 11.72
N ILE A 113 3.96 -8.93 10.60
CA ILE A 113 5.24 -9.41 10.07
C ILE A 113 6.33 -8.95 11.04
N GLY A 114 7.01 -9.88 11.70
CA GLY A 114 8.04 -9.65 12.70
C GLY A 114 9.25 -10.59 12.53
N ASP A 115 10.19 -10.57 13.47
CA ASP A 115 11.44 -11.34 13.36
C ASP A 115 11.21 -12.84 13.10
N LYS A 116 10.19 -13.42 13.73
CA LYS A 116 9.81 -14.83 13.53
C LYS A 116 9.32 -15.11 12.10
N THR A 117 8.55 -14.19 11.52
CA THR A 117 8.08 -14.34 10.13
C THR A 117 9.21 -14.12 9.14
N LEU A 118 10.10 -13.16 9.41
CA LEU A 118 11.23 -12.83 8.52
C LEU A 118 12.33 -13.89 8.51
N ALA A 119 12.44 -14.69 9.58
CA ALA A 119 13.42 -15.77 9.69
C ALA A 119 12.94 -17.12 9.12
N ALA A 120 11.65 -17.24 8.79
CA ALA A 120 11.02 -18.44 8.25
C ALA A 120 11.13 -18.47 6.72
#